data_AF-A0A5R2NA12-F1
#
_entry.id   AF-A0A5R2NA12-F1
#
_cell.length_a   1.000
_cell.length_b   1.000
_cell.length_c   1.000
_cell.angle_alpha   90.00
_cell.angle_beta   90.00
_cell.angle_gamma   90.00
#
_symmetry.space_group_name_H-M   'P 1'
#
loop_
_entity.id
_entity.type
_entity.pdbx_description
1 polymer ?
#
loop_
_entity_poly.entity_id
_entity_poly.type
_entity_poly.pdbx_seq_one_letter_code
_entity_poly.pdbx_strand_id
1 'polypeptide(L)'
;GAGEPMIPGISMGHNGTAAFGLTIFGADQEDIYVYETKSEGNKYLYKGAWEQVKTIHEKIPVRAHTDQEVKLQFTRHGPILNQNAEKDRAFALRTVWMDPGMAPYMASLAVMRSKTFSEYTSSLANWGCPSVNHIYADTSNVIAWKPSGAAPVRRNWDGLLPVPGDGRFEWEGYLSPDDGPFEMNPAKGFVATANAMNVPEEWSRSHPAFGYEWSDSSRHDTLHTTLSRSEKISLRDCMSLQCSVYSPIAVRILAKLDTLLGSVANMPALHLFSNWDRHLDASSPAAAFFE
;
A
#
# COMPACT_ATOMS: atom_id res chain seq x y z
N GLY A 1 -22.88 -2.37 2.55
CA GLY A 1 -21.41 -2.36 2.36
C GLY A 1 -21.08 -1.97 0.94
N ALA A 2 -19.80 -1.97 0.59
CA ALA A 2 -19.26 -1.65 -0.72
C ALA A 2 -18.16 -2.65 -1.13
N GLY A 3 -17.91 -2.72 -2.43
CA GLY A 3 -16.81 -3.43 -3.06
C GLY A 3 -16.41 -2.69 -4.34
N GLU A 4 -15.38 -3.17 -5.01
CA GLU A 4 -15.01 -2.59 -6.31
C GLU A 4 -16.01 -3.01 -7.39
N PRO A 5 -16.30 -2.15 -8.38
CA PRO A 5 -17.11 -2.55 -9.53
C PRO A 5 -16.57 -3.83 -10.19
N MET A 6 -17.46 -4.73 -10.60
CA MET A 6 -17.14 -6.03 -11.23
C MET A 6 -16.52 -7.10 -10.31
N ILE A 7 -16.29 -6.80 -9.03
CA ILE A 7 -15.80 -7.76 -8.05
C ILE A 7 -16.98 -8.36 -7.27
N PRO A 8 -17.07 -9.69 -7.12
CA PRO A 8 -18.17 -10.32 -6.40
C PRO A 8 -18.05 -10.12 -4.89
N GLY A 9 -19.15 -9.71 -4.27
CA GLY A 9 -19.28 -9.59 -2.82
C GLY A 9 -18.99 -8.19 -2.27
N ILE A 10 -18.87 -8.11 -0.94
CA ILE A 10 -18.65 -6.88 -0.18
C ILE A 10 -17.31 -6.99 0.52
N SER A 11 -16.40 -6.05 0.24
CA SER A 11 -15.06 -6.00 0.85
C SER A 11 -15.03 -5.07 2.08
N MET A 12 -15.96 -4.11 2.17
CA MET A 12 -16.11 -3.18 3.28
C MET A 12 -17.58 -3.06 3.67
N GLY A 13 -17.95 -3.42 4.90
CA GLY A 13 -19.35 -3.41 5.32
C GLY A 13 -19.60 -4.28 6.54
N HIS A 14 -20.74 -4.97 6.57
CA HIS A 14 -21.09 -5.91 7.61
C HIS A 14 -21.97 -7.03 7.07
N ASN A 15 -22.04 -8.15 7.79
CA ASN A 15 -22.90 -9.29 7.47
C ASN A 15 -23.95 -9.60 8.56
N GLY A 16 -24.13 -8.67 9.51
CA GLY A 16 -25.07 -8.81 10.62
C GLY A 16 -24.48 -9.51 11.86
N THR A 17 -23.30 -10.13 11.73
CA THR A 17 -22.53 -10.68 12.85
C THR A 17 -21.22 -9.93 13.07
N ALA A 18 -20.60 -9.46 11.99
CA ALA A 18 -19.39 -8.67 12.02
C ALA A 18 -19.45 -7.52 11.02
N ALA A 19 -18.71 -6.45 11.33
CA ALA A 19 -18.34 -5.37 10.45
C ALA A 19 -16.84 -5.45 10.14
N PHE A 20 -16.47 -5.08 8.92
CA PHE A 20 -15.11 -5.14 8.45
C PHE A 20 -14.82 -4.05 7.43
N GLY A 21 -13.57 -3.63 7.37
CA GLY A 21 -13.07 -2.62 6.46
C GLY A 21 -11.60 -2.86 6.13
N LEU A 22 -11.08 -2.09 5.18
CA LEU A 22 -9.68 -2.19 4.77
C LEU A 22 -9.09 -0.84 4.40
N THR A 23 -7.77 -0.74 4.51
CA THR A 23 -6.95 0.35 3.98
C THR A 23 -5.66 -0.25 3.41
N ILE A 24 -5.04 0.34 2.39
CA ILE A 24 -3.75 -0.15 1.87
C ILE A 24 -2.72 -0.36 2.99
N PHE A 25 -2.00 -1.48 2.90
CA PHE A 25 -0.84 -1.83 3.72
C PHE A 25 0.37 -1.83 2.78
N GLY A 26 1.42 -1.07 3.11
CA GLY A 26 2.58 -0.82 2.24
C GLY A 26 3.55 -1.98 2.13
N ALA A 27 3.07 -3.21 1.94
CA ALA A 27 3.95 -4.31 1.59
C ALA A 27 4.50 -4.09 0.18
N ASP A 28 5.79 -4.29 0.04
CA ASP A 28 6.51 -4.21 -1.22
C ASP A 28 6.28 -5.52 -2.01
N GLN A 29 5.45 -5.41 -3.04
CA GLN A 29 4.99 -6.52 -3.89
C GLN A 29 5.68 -6.55 -5.26
N GLU A 30 6.71 -5.73 -5.46
CA GLU A 30 7.34 -5.52 -6.76
C GLU A 30 8.86 -5.46 -6.63
N ASP A 31 9.59 -5.97 -7.64
CA ASP A 31 11.04 -5.82 -7.72
C ASP A 31 11.44 -5.52 -9.16
N ILE A 32 12.41 -4.61 -9.33
CA ILE A 32 13.03 -4.35 -10.62
C ILE A 32 14.30 -5.20 -10.76
N TYR A 33 14.36 -5.99 -11.82
CA TYR A 33 15.51 -6.80 -12.18
C TYR A 33 16.28 -6.20 -13.34
N VAL A 34 17.59 -6.08 -13.19
CA VAL A 34 18.52 -5.59 -14.21
C VAL A 34 19.20 -6.78 -14.87
N TYR A 35 19.02 -6.91 -16.18
CA TYR A 35 19.61 -7.98 -16.97
C TYR A 35 20.73 -7.49 -17.85
N GLU A 36 21.79 -8.29 -17.95
CA GLU A 36 22.69 -8.25 -19.09
C GLU A 36 21.96 -8.84 -20.30
N THR A 37 22.06 -8.15 -21.43
CA THR A 37 21.43 -8.56 -22.68
C THR A 37 22.44 -8.70 -23.81
N LYS A 38 22.03 -9.35 -24.90
CA LYS A 38 22.82 -9.40 -26.15
C LYS A 38 21.89 -9.58 -27.35
N SER A 39 22.49 -9.55 -28.55
CA SER A 39 21.76 -9.72 -29.81
C SER A 39 20.66 -8.68 -29.94
N GLU A 40 21.03 -7.40 -29.77
CA GLU A 40 20.10 -6.26 -29.78
C GLU A 40 18.98 -6.41 -28.75
N GLY A 41 19.31 -6.96 -27.59
CA GLY A 41 18.35 -7.11 -26.50
C GLY A 41 17.41 -8.31 -26.60
N ASN A 42 17.59 -9.19 -27.58
CA ASN A 42 16.72 -10.36 -27.78
C ASN A 42 17.07 -11.54 -26.86
N LYS A 43 18.23 -11.53 -26.21
CA LYS A 43 18.63 -12.53 -25.21
C LYS A 43 19.07 -11.86 -23.93
N TYR A 44 18.84 -12.53 -22.80
CA TYR A 44 19.26 -12.07 -21.48
C TYR A 44 19.98 -13.17 -20.71
N LEU A 45 20.90 -12.79 -19.82
CA LEU A 45 21.69 -13.72 -19.01
C LEU A 45 20.90 -14.16 -17.77
N TYR A 46 20.78 -15.47 -17.56
CA TYR A 46 20.19 -16.08 -16.38
C TYR A 46 20.97 -17.34 -15.98
N LYS A 47 21.46 -17.42 -14.74
CA LYS A 47 22.22 -18.57 -14.20
C LYS A 47 23.31 -19.09 -15.15
N GLY A 48 24.03 -18.16 -15.78
CA GLY A 48 25.12 -18.45 -16.72
C GLY A 48 24.70 -18.82 -18.15
N ALA A 49 23.39 -18.92 -18.43
CA ALA A 49 22.84 -19.22 -19.75
C ALA A 49 22.16 -18.00 -20.37
N TRP A 50 22.21 -17.91 -21.70
CA TRP A 50 21.51 -16.86 -22.44
C TRP A 50 20.12 -17.35 -22.84
N GLU A 51 19.10 -16.82 -22.18
CA GLU A 51 17.69 -17.13 -22.44
C GLU A 51 17.10 -16.16 -23.47
N GLN A 52 16.09 -16.60 -24.21
CA GLN A 52 15.40 -15.80 -25.21
C GLN A 52 14.35 -14.90 -24.56
N VAL A 53 14.32 -13.62 -24.93
CA VAL A 53 13.21 -12.73 -24.56
C VAL A 53 11.94 -13.20 -25.25
N LYS A 54 10.88 -13.49 -24.49
CA LYS A 54 9.56 -13.79 -25.03
C LYS A 54 8.96 -12.50 -25.57
N THR A 55 8.58 -12.49 -26.84
CA THR A 55 7.98 -11.33 -27.51
C THR A 55 6.56 -11.66 -27.94
N ILE A 56 5.60 -10.79 -27.60
CA ILE A 56 4.21 -10.84 -28.04
C ILE A 56 3.94 -9.57 -28.84
N HIS A 57 3.29 -9.71 -30.01
CA HIS A 57 2.86 -8.57 -30.81
C HIS A 57 1.36 -8.42 -30.64
N GLU A 58 0.94 -7.26 -30.16
CA GLU A 58 -0.47 -6.92 -29.96
C GLU A 58 -0.87 -5.76 -30.84
N LYS A 59 -2.14 -5.75 -31.24
CA LYS A 59 -2.75 -4.62 -31.96
C LYS A 59 -3.71 -3.91 -31.03
N ILE A 60 -3.40 -2.66 -30.71
CA ILE A 60 -4.26 -1.83 -29.85
C ILE A 60 -5.15 -0.98 -30.76
N PRO A 61 -6.48 -1.21 -30.78
CA PRO A 61 -7.39 -0.38 -31.55
C PRO A 61 -7.44 1.02 -30.95
N VAL A 62 -7.24 2.04 -31.78
CA VAL A 62 -7.28 3.45 -31.37
C VAL A 62 -8.44 4.15 -32.06
N ARG A 63 -9.32 4.77 -31.28
CA ARG A 63 -10.52 5.43 -31.81
C ARG A 63 -10.12 6.44 -32.89
N ALA A 64 -10.75 6.31 -34.07
CA ALA A 64 -10.53 7.16 -35.24
C ALA A 64 -9.10 7.12 -35.82
N HIS A 65 -8.29 6.13 -35.47
CA HIS A 65 -6.94 5.93 -35.99
C HIS A 65 -6.73 4.46 -36.38
N THR A 66 -5.63 4.19 -37.09
CA THR A 66 -5.20 2.80 -37.32
C THR A 66 -4.76 2.16 -36.01
N ASP A 67 -4.95 0.85 -35.91
CA ASP A 67 -4.42 0.04 -34.81
C ASP A 67 -2.93 0.32 -34.61
N GLN A 68 -2.53 0.47 -33.36
CA GLN A 68 -1.13 0.64 -32.99
C GLN A 68 -0.55 -0.74 -32.69
N GLU A 69 0.51 -1.12 -33.41
CA GLU A 69 1.24 -2.34 -33.11
C GLU A 69 2.15 -2.11 -31.91
N VAL A 70 2.00 -2.94 -30.88
CA VAL A 70 2.80 -2.88 -29.65
C VAL A 70 3.53 -4.19 -29.46
N LYS A 71 4.84 -4.08 -29.20
CA LYS A 71 5.71 -5.20 -28.87
C LYS A 71 5.81 -5.32 -27.35
N LEU A 72 5.27 -6.40 -26.79
CA LEU A 72 5.40 -6.73 -25.37
C LEU A 72 6.54 -7.74 -25.20
N GLN A 73 7.52 -7.41 -24.36
CA GLN A 73 8.70 -8.24 -24.16
C GLN A 73 8.79 -8.71 -22.71
N PHE A 74 9.14 -9.97 -22.51
CA PHE A 74 9.17 -10.59 -21.18
C PHE A 74 10.46 -11.38 -20.98
N THR A 75 11.03 -11.21 -19.79
CA THR A 75 11.96 -12.16 -19.19
C THR A 75 11.17 -13.21 -18.42
N ARG A 76 11.84 -14.18 -17.81
CA ARG A 76 11.21 -15.13 -16.89
C ARG A 76 10.58 -14.47 -15.66
N HIS A 77 11.11 -13.33 -15.20
CA HIS A 77 10.59 -12.64 -14.01
C HIS A 77 9.40 -11.74 -14.34
N GLY A 78 9.24 -11.36 -15.61
CA GLY A 78 8.13 -10.52 -16.05
C GLY A 78 8.47 -9.56 -17.18
N PRO A 79 7.61 -8.55 -17.42
CA PRO A 79 7.72 -7.64 -18.55
C PRO A 79 8.96 -6.78 -18.45
N ILE A 80 9.62 -6.56 -19.58
CA ILE A 80 10.69 -5.59 -19.73
C ILE A 80 10.05 -4.20 -19.79
N LEU A 81 10.34 -3.36 -18.80
CA LEU A 81 9.88 -1.97 -18.72
C LEU A 81 10.73 -1.05 -19.58
N ASN A 82 12.03 -1.32 -19.65
CA ASN A 82 12.98 -0.50 -20.38
C ASN A 82 14.15 -1.34 -20.89
N GLN A 83 14.69 -0.98 -22.06
CA GLN A 83 15.85 -1.61 -22.66
C GLN A 83 16.84 -0.53 -23.13
N ASN A 84 18.10 -0.71 -22.76
CA ASN A 84 19.21 0.11 -23.22
C ASN A 84 20.17 -0.77 -24.03
N ALA A 85 19.98 -0.76 -25.35
CA ALA A 85 20.77 -1.56 -26.27
C ALA A 85 22.25 -1.14 -26.32
N GLU A 86 22.56 0.15 -26.18
CA GLU A 86 23.94 0.66 -26.18
C GLU A 86 24.77 0.14 -25.00
N LYS A 87 24.10 -0.13 -23.87
CA LYS A 87 24.73 -0.66 -22.66
C LYS A 87 24.51 -2.16 -22.49
N ASP A 88 23.87 -2.83 -23.44
CA ASP A 88 23.48 -4.23 -23.32
C ASP A 88 22.73 -4.51 -22.01
N ARG A 89 21.74 -3.68 -21.67
CA ARG A 89 20.93 -3.82 -20.44
C ARG A 89 19.42 -3.82 -20.70
N ALA A 90 18.69 -4.55 -19.88
CA ALA A 90 17.23 -4.46 -19.77
C ALA A 90 16.78 -4.42 -18.31
N PHE A 91 15.65 -3.78 -18.05
CA PHE A 91 15.03 -3.64 -16.75
C PHE A 91 13.65 -4.30 -16.83
N ALA A 92 13.41 -5.31 -16.01
CA ALA A 92 12.14 -6.02 -15.98
C ALA A 92 11.49 -5.94 -14.60
N LEU A 93 10.16 -5.89 -14.59
CA LEU A 93 9.36 -5.94 -13.37
C LEU A 93 9.06 -7.40 -13.01
N ARG A 94 9.32 -7.79 -11.77
CA ARG A 94 8.68 -8.93 -11.12
C ARG A 94 7.65 -8.38 -10.15
N THR A 95 6.40 -8.78 -10.29
CA THR A 95 5.32 -8.33 -9.39
C THR A 95 4.51 -9.54 -8.97
N VAL A 96 4.01 -9.55 -7.72
CA VAL A 96 3.15 -10.65 -7.27
C VAL A 96 1.88 -10.74 -8.11
N TRP A 97 1.44 -9.67 -8.78
CA TRP A 97 0.12 -9.63 -9.46
C TRP A 97 0.04 -10.53 -10.69
N MET A 98 1.20 -10.96 -11.20
CA MET A 98 1.28 -11.91 -12.31
C MET A 98 1.28 -13.37 -11.88
N ASP A 99 1.43 -13.65 -10.57
CA ASP A 99 1.44 -15.01 -10.06
C ASP A 99 0.00 -15.56 -9.95
N PRO A 100 -0.22 -16.86 -10.19
CA PRO A 100 -1.54 -17.47 -10.06
C PRO A 100 -2.12 -17.31 -8.65
N GLY A 101 -3.42 -17.02 -8.57
CA GLY A 101 -4.13 -16.93 -7.29
C GLY A 101 -4.02 -15.59 -6.56
N MET A 102 -3.46 -14.57 -7.22
CA MET A 102 -3.17 -13.28 -6.56
C MET A 102 -4.36 -12.31 -6.54
N ALA A 103 -5.47 -12.70 -7.17
CA ALA A 103 -6.74 -11.99 -7.14
C ALA A 103 -7.35 -12.01 -5.72
N PRO A 104 -7.38 -10.88 -5.01
CA PRO A 104 -7.60 -10.85 -3.56
C PRO A 104 -9.08 -10.91 -3.23
N TYR A 105 -9.90 -10.21 -4.01
CA TYR A 105 -11.25 -9.85 -3.63
C TYR A 105 -12.27 -10.95 -3.92
N MET A 106 -11.84 -12.07 -4.50
CA MET A 106 -12.64 -13.30 -4.45
C MET A 106 -12.89 -13.72 -2.99
N ALA A 107 -12.00 -13.36 -2.06
CA ALA A 107 -12.18 -13.56 -0.63
C ALA A 107 -13.44 -12.86 -0.09
N SER A 108 -13.94 -11.79 -0.73
CA SER A 108 -15.14 -11.07 -0.29
C SER A 108 -16.38 -11.96 -0.25
N LEU A 109 -16.46 -13.00 -1.10
CA LEU A 109 -17.55 -13.99 -1.06
C LEU A 109 -17.52 -14.87 0.20
N ALA A 110 -16.33 -15.17 0.71
CA ALA A 110 -16.12 -15.97 1.92
C ALA A 110 -16.24 -15.10 3.18
N VAL A 111 -15.58 -13.94 3.18
CA VAL A 111 -15.63 -12.93 4.26
C VAL A 111 -17.06 -12.54 4.63
N MET A 112 -17.94 -12.35 3.63
CA MET A 112 -19.35 -12.03 3.91
C MET A 112 -20.08 -13.13 4.72
N ARG A 113 -19.58 -14.36 4.74
CA ARG A 113 -20.20 -15.49 5.46
C ARG A 113 -19.52 -15.79 6.79
N SER A 114 -18.34 -15.22 7.04
CA SER A 114 -17.57 -15.41 8.27
C SER A 114 -18.31 -14.81 9.48
N LYS A 115 -18.48 -15.59 10.54
CA LYS A 115 -19.17 -15.20 11.77
C LYS A 115 -18.22 -14.97 12.95
N THR A 116 -16.96 -15.36 12.80
CA THR A 116 -15.91 -15.19 13.82
C THR A 116 -14.67 -14.58 13.20
N PHE A 117 -13.81 -13.97 14.03
CA PHE A 117 -12.52 -13.46 13.57
C PHE A 117 -11.62 -14.56 12.97
N SER A 118 -11.68 -15.78 13.52
CA SER A 118 -10.95 -16.92 12.97
C SER A 118 -11.44 -17.27 11.56
N GLU A 119 -12.75 -17.39 11.35
CA GLU A 119 -13.31 -17.65 10.01
C GLU A 119 -13.00 -16.51 9.02
N TYR A 120 -13.00 -15.27 9.51
CA TYR A 120 -12.67 -14.09 8.72
C TYR A 120 -11.22 -14.15 8.24
N THR A 121 -10.27 -14.36 9.15
CA THR A 121 -8.84 -14.44 8.82
C THR A 121 -8.49 -15.66 7.97
N SER A 122 -9.10 -16.82 8.20
CA SER A 122 -8.93 -17.99 7.33
C SER A 122 -9.42 -17.73 5.91
N SER A 123 -10.48 -16.92 5.73
CA SER A 123 -10.98 -16.53 4.40
C SER A 123 -10.02 -15.62 3.62
N LEU A 124 -9.07 -15.01 4.32
CA LEU A 124 -8.06 -14.10 3.75
C LEU A 124 -6.72 -14.80 3.46
N ALA A 125 -6.57 -16.10 3.74
CA ALA A 125 -5.29 -16.80 3.60
C ALA A 125 -4.69 -16.75 2.18
N ASN A 126 -5.55 -16.65 1.15
CA ASN A 126 -5.12 -16.56 -0.25
C ASN A 126 -5.18 -15.11 -0.80
N TRP A 127 -5.24 -14.11 0.07
CA TRP A 127 -5.27 -12.71 -0.35
C TRP A 127 -3.89 -12.28 -0.88
N GLY A 128 -3.76 -12.14 -2.21
CA GLY A 128 -2.50 -11.79 -2.88
C GLY A 128 -2.22 -10.29 -2.96
N CYS A 129 -2.80 -9.59 -3.95
CA CYS A 129 -2.63 -8.15 -4.16
C CYS A 129 -3.97 -7.45 -4.37
N PRO A 130 -4.22 -6.26 -3.77
CA PRO A 130 -3.20 -5.45 -3.11
C PRO A 130 -3.04 -5.87 -1.65
N SER A 131 -1.88 -5.61 -1.07
CA SER A 131 -1.72 -5.74 0.36
C SER A 131 -2.55 -4.69 1.11
N VAL A 132 -3.35 -5.13 2.07
CA VAL A 132 -4.26 -4.28 2.83
C VAL A 132 -4.22 -4.61 4.32
N ASN A 133 -4.44 -3.60 5.13
CA ASN A 133 -4.83 -3.73 6.52
C ASN A 133 -6.29 -4.17 6.55
N HIS A 134 -6.62 -5.29 7.18
CA HIS A 134 -8.01 -5.59 7.52
C HIS A 134 -8.30 -5.14 8.95
N ILE A 135 -9.42 -4.46 9.13
CA ILE A 135 -10.00 -4.17 10.45
C ILE A 135 -11.32 -4.93 10.59
N TYR A 136 -11.55 -5.49 11.76
CA TYR A 136 -12.71 -6.35 12.07
C TYR A 136 -13.32 -5.94 13.40
N ALA A 137 -14.65 -5.96 13.48
CA ALA A 137 -15.41 -5.81 14.72
C ALA A 137 -16.65 -6.71 14.71
N ASP A 138 -16.97 -7.41 15.80
CA ASP A 138 -18.15 -8.29 15.84
C ASP A 138 -19.09 -8.06 17.03
N THR A 139 -20.25 -8.71 16.99
CA THR A 139 -21.29 -8.63 18.03
C THR A 139 -20.89 -9.30 19.35
N SER A 140 -19.76 -10.01 19.40
CA SER A 140 -19.16 -10.56 20.62
C SER A 140 -18.15 -9.60 21.28
N ASN A 141 -18.02 -8.38 20.75
CA ASN A 141 -17.06 -7.35 21.14
C ASN A 141 -15.60 -7.67 20.79
N VAL A 142 -15.34 -8.54 19.81
CA VAL A 142 -13.99 -8.64 19.25
C VAL A 142 -13.75 -7.43 18.35
N ILE A 143 -12.62 -6.75 18.55
CA ILE A 143 -12.03 -5.82 17.58
C ILE A 143 -10.64 -6.34 17.21
N ALA A 144 -10.28 -6.28 15.93
CA ALA A 144 -9.00 -6.81 15.49
C ALA A 144 -8.45 -6.12 14.26
N TRP A 145 -7.14 -6.23 14.11
CA TRP A 145 -6.37 -5.88 12.93
C TRP A 145 -5.53 -7.07 12.49
N LYS A 146 -5.55 -7.35 11.18
CA LYS A 146 -4.61 -8.28 10.54
C LYS A 146 -4.34 -7.79 9.12
N PRO A 147 -3.09 -7.51 8.72
CA PRO A 147 -2.78 -7.25 7.32
C PRO A 147 -2.88 -8.54 6.52
N SER A 148 -3.19 -8.42 5.23
CA SER A 148 -3.18 -9.53 4.27
C SER A 148 -2.61 -9.05 2.95
N GLY A 149 -1.91 -9.94 2.26
CA GLY A 149 -1.18 -9.63 1.04
C GLY A 149 0.06 -10.51 0.90
N ALA A 150 0.39 -10.87 -0.34
CA ALA A 150 1.63 -11.58 -0.64
C ALA A 150 2.82 -10.66 -0.38
N ALA A 151 3.72 -11.08 0.51
CA ALA A 151 4.97 -10.37 0.83
C ALA A 151 6.15 -11.26 0.40
N PRO A 152 6.88 -10.92 -0.68
CA PRO A 152 8.01 -11.72 -1.16
C PRO A 152 9.10 -11.92 -0.09
N VAL A 153 9.59 -13.17 0.03
CA VAL A 153 10.73 -13.46 0.90
C VAL A 153 12.02 -13.20 0.14
N ARG A 154 12.72 -12.14 0.55
CA ARG A 154 14.02 -11.72 0.04
C ARG A 154 15.10 -12.11 1.05
N ARG A 155 16.09 -12.93 0.66
CA ARG A 155 17.12 -13.45 1.59
C ARG A 155 18.35 -12.58 1.70
N ASN A 156 18.74 -11.92 0.61
CA ASN A 156 20.01 -11.23 0.46
C ASN A 156 19.87 -9.80 -0.12
N TRP A 157 18.66 -9.24 -0.09
CA TRP A 157 18.35 -7.85 -0.43
C TRP A 157 17.03 -7.43 0.23
N ASP A 158 16.70 -6.15 0.13
CA ASP A 158 15.60 -5.52 0.86
C ASP A 158 14.50 -4.93 -0.03
N GLY A 159 14.68 -4.91 -1.35
CA GLY A 159 13.73 -4.35 -2.32
C GLY A 159 13.92 -2.86 -2.62
N LEU A 160 14.85 -2.16 -1.94
CA LEU A 160 15.02 -0.70 -2.08
C LEU A 160 15.65 -0.28 -3.42
N LEU A 161 16.38 -1.18 -4.08
CA LEU A 161 17.07 -0.90 -5.32
C LEU A 161 16.90 -2.05 -6.33
N PRO A 162 16.98 -1.75 -7.64
CA PRO A 162 17.03 -2.78 -8.65
C PRO A 162 18.18 -3.77 -8.41
N VAL A 163 17.91 -5.06 -8.61
CA VAL A 163 18.88 -6.13 -8.40
C VAL A 163 19.22 -6.85 -9.71
N PRO A 164 20.39 -7.49 -9.84
CA PRO A 164 20.69 -8.35 -10.98
C PRO A 164 19.67 -9.47 -11.21
N GLY A 165 19.20 -9.60 -12.46
CA GLY A 165 18.34 -10.67 -12.96
C GLY A 165 19.03 -11.99 -13.26
N ASP A 166 20.25 -12.20 -12.78
CA ASP A 166 21.07 -13.37 -13.13
C ASP A 166 20.76 -14.64 -12.30
N GLY A 167 19.78 -14.56 -11.40
CA GLY A 167 19.32 -15.67 -10.56
C GLY A 167 19.93 -15.71 -9.15
N ARG A 168 20.74 -14.71 -8.76
CA ARG A 168 21.24 -14.55 -7.38
C ARG A 168 20.26 -13.90 -6.42
N PHE A 169 19.20 -13.27 -6.93
CA PHE A 169 18.23 -12.49 -6.17
C PHE A 169 16.82 -13.01 -6.45
N GLU A 170 16.52 -14.25 -6.07
CA GLU A 170 15.23 -14.88 -6.36
C GLU A 170 14.29 -14.85 -5.16
N TRP A 171 13.01 -14.51 -5.36
CA TRP A 171 12.01 -14.66 -4.29
C TRP A 171 11.95 -16.12 -3.84
N GLU A 172 12.01 -16.33 -2.53
CA GLU A 172 11.85 -17.65 -1.91
C GLU A 172 10.39 -17.85 -1.48
N GLY A 173 9.48 -17.64 -2.43
CA GLY A 173 8.04 -17.61 -2.17
C GLY A 173 7.61 -16.34 -1.40
N TYR A 174 6.58 -16.51 -0.59
CA TYR A 174 5.93 -15.43 0.16
C TYR A 174 5.90 -15.77 1.65
N LEU A 175 5.91 -14.73 2.48
CA LEU A 175 5.67 -14.88 3.91
C LEU A 175 4.33 -15.59 4.15
N SER A 176 4.30 -16.56 5.06
CA SER A 176 3.06 -17.24 5.43
C SER A 176 2.07 -16.23 6.04
N PRO A 177 0.78 -16.28 5.70
CA PRO A 177 -0.26 -15.47 6.36
C PRO A 177 -0.34 -15.66 7.88
N ASP A 178 0.17 -16.77 8.39
CA ASP A 178 0.22 -17.08 9.83
C ASP A 178 1.45 -16.48 10.54
N ASP A 179 2.50 -16.15 9.78
CA ASP A 179 3.73 -15.52 10.30
C ASP A 179 3.60 -13.98 10.39
N GLY A 180 2.53 -13.40 9.83
CA GLY A 180 2.26 -11.97 9.84
C GLY A 180 1.82 -11.43 11.21
N PRO A 181 1.96 -10.11 11.46
CA PRO A 181 1.51 -9.50 12.70
C PRO A 181 -0.02 -9.47 12.77
N PHE A 182 -0.57 -9.46 13.97
CA PHE A 182 -1.98 -9.15 14.20
C PHE A 182 -2.17 -8.52 15.58
N GLU A 183 -3.30 -7.85 15.76
CA GLU A 183 -3.72 -7.28 17.06
C GLU A 183 -5.19 -7.64 17.27
N MET A 184 -5.55 -8.14 18.45
CA MET A 184 -6.93 -8.47 18.81
C MET A 184 -7.23 -7.98 20.22
N ASN A 185 -8.35 -7.27 20.39
CA ASN A 185 -8.80 -6.68 21.65
C ASN A 185 -7.68 -5.96 22.42
N PRO A 186 -6.98 -4.99 21.80
CA PRO A 186 -5.87 -4.35 22.46
C PRO A 186 -6.32 -3.52 23.67
N ALA A 187 -5.47 -3.43 24.68
CA ALA A 187 -5.77 -2.72 25.93
C ALA A 187 -6.13 -1.23 25.70
N LYS A 188 -5.66 -0.62 24.61
CA LYS A 188 -5.99 0.75 24.20
C LYS A 188 -7.46 0.93 23.77
N GLY A 189 -8.19 -0.17 23.56
CA GLY A 189 -9.64 -0.16 23.31
C GLY A 189 -10.07 0.17 21.88
N PHE A 190 -9.13 0.36 20.95
CA PHE A 190 -9.43 0.62 19.55
C PHE A 190 -8.37 0.03 18.62
N VAL A 191 -8.75 -0.11 17.34
CA VAL A 191 -7.89 -0.43 16.21
C VAL A 191 -8.12 0.65 15.16
N ALA A 192 -7.06 1.20 14.58
CA ALA A 192 -7.15 2.20 13.53
C ALA A 192 -5.97 2.06 12.56
N THR A 193 -6.22 2.26 11.27
CA THR A 193 -5.20 2.21 10.22
C THR A 193 -5.44 3.33 9.21
N ALA A 194 -4.36 3.91 8.67
CA ALA A 194 -4.44 4.98 7.67
C ALA A 194 -3.24 4.97 6.72
N ASN A 195 -2.88 3.78 6.22
CA ASN A 195 -1.79 3.55 5.25
C ASN A 195 -0.36 3.86 5.74
N ALA A 196 -0.22 4.49 6.91
CA ALA A 196 1.06 4.67 7.59
C ALA A 196 1.60 3.32 8.08
N MET A 197 2.92 3.26 8.32
CA MET A 197 3.57 2.09 8.90
C MET A 197 3.00 1.82 10.29
N ASN A 198 2.36 0.67 10.45
CA ASN A 198 1.68 0.24 11.67
C ASN A 198 2.09 -1.18 12.10
N VAL A 199 3.24 -1.66 11.61
CA VAL A 199 3.81 -2.96 11.99
C VAL A 199 4.35 -2.88 13.42
N PRO A 200 3.97 -3.79 14.33
CA PRO A 200 4.48 -3.78 15.69
C PRO A 200 6.01 -3.91 15.75
N GLU A 201 6.65 -3.09 16.57
CA GLU A 201 8.12 -3.08 16.69
C GLU A 201 8.68 -4.46 17.09
N GLU A 202 8.00 -5.17 18.00
CA GLU A 202 8.39 -6.52 18.42
C GLU A 202 8.41 -7.52 17.26
N TRP A 203 7.43 -7.42 16.36
CA TRP A 203 7.38 -8.24 15.15
C TRP A 203 8.53 -7.86 14.20
N SER A 204 8.72 -6.56 13.94
CA SER A 204 9.77 -6.05 13.05
C SER A 204 11.20 -6.36 13.49
N ARG A 205 11.46 -6.60 14.78
CA ARG A 205 12.80 -6.98 15.28
C ARG A 205 13.23 -8.39 14.87
N SER A 206 12.28 -9.26 14.53
CA SER A 206 12.54 -10.69 14.26
C SER A 206 12.14 -11.13 12.85
N HIS A 207 11.58 -10.23 12.05
CA HIS A 207 11.08 -10.52 10.70
C HIS A 207 11.58 -9.51 9.68
N PRO A 208 11.71 -9.89 8.40
CA PRO A 208 12.02 -8.93 7.35
C PRO A 208 10.94 -7.85 7.27
N ALA A 209 11.35 -6.65 6.85
CA ALA A 209 10.40 -5.57 6.59
C ALA A 209 9.43 -5.99 5.48
N PHE A 210 8.15 -5.65 5.65
CA PHE A 210 7.16 -5.80 4.57
C PHE A 210 7.47 -4.87 3.39
N GLY A 211 8.06 -3.72 3.66
CA GLY A 211 8.39 -2.67 2.71
C GLY A 211 8.88 -1.43 3.46
N TYR A 212 9.47 -0.49 2.74
CA TYR A 212 10.05 0.73 3.30
C TYR A 212 9.33 2.01 2.88
N GLU A 213 8.40 1.90 1.92
CA GLU A 213 7.61 3.03 1.43
C GLU A 213 6.21 3.00 2.03
N TRP A 214 5.93 3.98 2.88
CA TRP A 214 4.67 4.11 3.60
C TRP A 214 4.11 5.52 3.43
N SER A 215 2.79 5.65 3.57
CA SER A 215 2.18 6.98 3.63
C SER A 215 2.64 7.76 4.86
N ASP A 216 2.69 9.08 4.77
CA ASP A 216 2.91 9.97 5.90
C ASP A 216 1.94 9.66 7.06
N SER A 217 2.44 9.72 8.29
CA SER A 217 1.72 9.28 9.49
C SER A 217 0.61 10.23 9.95
N SER A 218 0.46 11.43 9.38
CA SER A 218 -0.44 12.46 9.93
C SER A 218 -1.88 11.98 10.12
N ARG A 219 -2.44 11.22 9.18
CA ARG A 219 -3.80 10.66 9.29
C ARG A 219 -3.87 9.57 10.37
N HIS A 220 -2.87 8.71 10.44
CA HIS A 220 -2.74 7.69 11.47
C HIS A 220 -2.65 8.34 12.86
N ASP A 221 -1.74 9.30 13.04
CA ASP A 221 -1.49 9.95 14.33
C ASP A 221 -2.71 10.75 14.80
N THR A 222 -3.44 11.38 13.85
CA THR A 222 -4.72 12.04 14.15
C THR A 222 -5.75 11.05 14.67
N LEU A 223 -5.96 9.93 13.97
CA LEU A 223 -6.88 8.88 14.41
C LEU A 223 -6.50 8.34 15.80
N HIS A 224 -5.23 8.01 16.00
CA HIS A 224 -4.75 7.47 17.27
C HIS A 224 -4.89 8.48 18.41
N THR A 225 -4.60 9.76 18.16
CA THR A 225 -4.77 10.81 19.16
C THR A 225 -6.25 10.99 19.54
N THR A 226 -7.14 11.08 18.55
CA THR A 226 -8.58 11.30 18.82
C THR A 226 -9.23 10.08 19.50
N LEU A 227 -8.85 8.87 19.10
CA LEU A 227 -9.45 7.63 19.63
C LEU A 227 -8.88 7.23 21.00
N SER A 228 -7.73 7.76 21.42
CA SER A 228 -7.11 7.45 22.72
C SER A 228 -7.77 8.16 23.92
N ARG A 229 -8.94 8.76 23.74
CA ARG A 229 -9.66 9.47 24.82
C ARG A 229 -10.42 8.50 25.72
N SER A 230 -10.68 8.90 26.97
CA SER A 230 -11.42 8.10 27.96
C SER A 230 -12.93 8.03 27.69
N GLU A 231 -13.46 9.02 26.97
CA GLU A 231 -14.87 9.08 26.60
C GLU A 231 -15.21 8.13 25.46
N LYS A 232 -16.39 7.51 25.53
CA LYS A 232 -16.89 6.64 24.46
C LYS A 232 -16.95 7.40 23.12
N ILE A 233 -16.63 6.71 22.04
CA ILE A 233 -16.73 7.23 20.67
C ILE A 233 -18.17 7.06 20.18
N SER A 234 -18.80 8.16 19.75
CA SER A 234 -20.13 8.14 19.13
C SER A 234 -20.03 8.06 17.61
N LEU A 235 -21.14 7.73 16.95
CA LEU A 235 -21.21 7.79 15.48
C LEU A 235 -20.93 9.21 14.96
N ARG A 236 -21.34 10.25 15.70
CA ARG A 236 -21.08 11.64 15.34
C ARG A 236 -19.57 11.93 15.36
N ASP A 237 -18.84 11.43 16.36
CA ASP A 237 -17.38 11.57 16.41
C ASP A 237 -16.72 10.91 15.20
N CYS A 238 -17.17 9.71 14.81
CA CYS A 238 -16.66 9.03 13.61
C CYS A 238 -16.93 9.84 12.34
N MET A 239 -18.12 10.43 12.18
CA MET A 239 -18.45 11.28 11.04
C MET A 239 -17.59 12.55 11.02
N SER A 240 -17.41 13.20 12.17
CA SER A 240 -16.54 14.37 12.30
C SER A 240 -15.08 14.05 11.95
N LEU A 241 -14.57 12.89 12.37
CA LEU A 241 -13.24 12.41 11.99
C LEU A 241 -13.11 12.18 10.48
N GLN A 242 -14.11 11.54 9.86
CA GLN A 242 -14.11 11.29 8.41
C GLN A 242 -14.15 12.56 7.57
N CYS A 243 -14.77 13.63 8.09
CA CYS A 243 -14.87 14.93 7.42
C CYS A 243 -13.81 15.95 7.89
N SER A 244 -12.87 15.55 8.75
CA SER A 244 -11.84 16.44 9.28
C SER A 244 -10.91 16.90 8.15
N VAL A 245 -10.72 18.21 8.05
CA VAL A 245 -9.74 18.86 7.16
C VAL A 245 -8.54 19.42 7.92
N TYR A 246 -8.37 19.03 9.19
CA TYR A 246 -7.21 19.44 9.99
C TYR A 246 -5.90 18.92 9.37
N SER A 247 -4.88 19.79 9.29
CA SER A 247 -3.58 19.46 8.71
C SER A 247 -2.48 19.42 9.77
N PRO A 248 -2.11 18.23 10.29
CA PRO A 248 -0.91 18.07 11.12
C PRO A 248 0.38 18.43 10.36
N ILE A 249 0.36 18.32 9.02
CA ILE A 249 1.48 18.74 8.16
C ILE A 249 1.68 20.26 8.28
N ALA A 250 0.60 21.05 8.20
CA ALA A 250 0.66 22.50 8.37
C ALA A 250 1.22 22.91 9.73
N VAL A 251 0.86 22.19 10.80
CA VAL A 251 1.44 22.41 12.14
C VAL A 251 2.96 22.25 12.12
N ARG A 252 3.45 21.13 11.56
CA ARG A 252 4.90 20.84 11.53
C ARG A 252 5.67 21.85 10.68
N ILE A 253 5.14 22.19 9.49
CA ILE A 253 5.79 23.14 8.58
C ILE A 253 5.85 24.54 9.21
N LEU A 254 4.74 25.03 9.76
CA LEU A 254 4.70 26.38 10.33
C LEU A 254 5.59 26.51 11.57
N ALA A 255 5.68 25.48 12.41
CA ALA A 255 6.64 25.46 13.52
C ALA A 255 8.11 25.59 13.06
N LYS A 256 8.45 25.01 11.89
CA LYS A 256 9.78 25.17 11.28
C LYS A 256 9.94 26.52 10.60
N LEU A 257 8.89 27.01 9.95
CA LEU A 257 8.88 28.31 9.29
C LEU A 257 9.13 29.44 10.30
N ASP A 258 8.50 29.40 11.47
CA ASP A 258 8.72 30.35 12.56
C ASP A 258 10.19 30.36 13.02
N THR A 259 10.84 29.18 13.01
CA THR A 259 12.25 29.04 13.37
C THR A 259 13.18 29.59 12.26
N LEU A 260 12.83 29.39 11.00
CA LEU A 260 13.65 29.77 9.84
C LEU A 260 13.53 31.25 9.45
N LEU A 261 12.33 31.82 9.62
CA LEU A 261 12.03 33.15 9.08
C LEU A 261 12.37 34.30 10.02
N GLY A 262 12.69 34.09 11.30
CA GLY A 262 13.12 35.18 12.21
C GLY A 262 12.33 36.49 12.02
N SER A 263 13.02 37.60 11.72
CA SER A 263 12.45 38.94 11.49
C SER A 263 11.90 39.20 10.07
N VAL A 264 11.69 38.17 9.24
CA VAL A 264 10.97 38.27 7.94
C VAL A 264 9.44 38.40 8.17
N ALA A 265 9.03 38.59 9.43
CA ALA A 265 7.69 38.81 9.97
C ALA A 265 6.82 39.88 9.27
N ASN A 266 7.36 40.65 8.31
CA ASN A 266 6.62 41.69 7.59
C ASN A 266 6.18 41.30 6.17
N MET A 267 6.29 40.03 5.76
CA MET A 267 5.63 39.59 4.53
C MET A 267 4.11 39.52 4.76
N PRO A 268 3.28 40.31 4.05
CA PRO A 268 1.84 40.37 4.30
C PRO A 268 1.14 39.01 4.22
N ALA A 269 1.65 38.09 3.39
CA ALA A 269 1.11 36.76 3.23
C ALA A 269 1.23 35.90 4.51
N LEU A 270 2.27 36.10 5.32
CA LEU A 270 2.46 35.35 6.58
C LEU A 270 1.43 35.74 7.65
N HIS A 271 0.82 36.92 7.56
CA HIS A 271 -0.28 37.30 8.44
C HIS A 271 -1.50 36.39 8.28
N LEU A 272 -1.67 35.76 7.11
CA LEU A 272 -2.74 34.77 6.91
C LEU A 272 -2.60 33.59 7.87
N PHE A 273 -1.39 33.25 8.29
CA PHE A 273 -1.14 32.13 9.20
C PHE A 273 -1.32 32.46 10.69
N SER A 274 -1.42 33.75 11.06
CA SER A 274 -1.40 34.18 12.47
C SER A 274 -2.61 33.71 13.27
N ASN A 275 -3.79 33.63 12.63
CA ASN A 275 -5.04 33.18 13.27
C ASN A 275 -5.62 31.92 12.61
N TRP A 276 -4.84 31.24 11.77
CA TRP A 276 -5.32 30.06 11.08
C TRP A 276 -5.23 28.83 11.99
N ASP A 277 -6.36 28.17 12.18
CA ASP A 277 -6.55 26.97 13.02
C ASP A 277 -6.03 25.66 12.39
N ARG A 278 -5.40 25.77 11.21
CA ARG A 278 -4.81 24.65 10.45
C ARG A 278 -5.85 23.71 9.82
N HIS A 279 -7.10 24.15 9.70
CA HIS A 279 -8.11 23.46 8.90
C HIS A 279 -8.03 23.91 7.43
N LEU A 280 -7.97 22.94 6.52
CA LEU A 280 -7.92 23.13 5.08
C LEU A 280 -9.32 23.36 4.48
N ASP A 281 -10.17 24.13 5.16
CA ASP A 281 -11.51 24.44 4.68
C ASP A 281 -11.45 25.14 3.32
N ALA A 282 -12.41 24.81 2.44
CA ALA A 282 -12.48 25.37 1.09
C ALA A 282 -12.58 26.90 1.05
N SER A 283 -13.07 27.52 2.13
CA SER A 283 -13.19 28.98 2.26
C SER A 283 -12.01 29.64 2.97
N SER A 284 -10.99 28.89 3.40
CA SER A 284 -9.87 29.42 4.18
C SER A 284 -8.79 30.01 3.26
N PRO A 285 -8.55 31.34 3.28
CA PRO A 285 -7.48 31.95 2.50
C PRO A 285 -6.09 31.48 2.95
N ALA A 286 -5.94 31.18 4.25
CA ALA A 286 -4.70 30.66 4.81
C ALA A 286 -4.42 29.23 4.33
N ALA A 287 -5.45 28.38 4.22
CA ALA A 287 -5.31 27.05 3.63
C ALA A 287 -4.90 27.14 2.16
N ALA A 288 -5.56 28.01 1.39
CA ALA A 288 -5.24 28.21 -0.03
C ALA A 288 -3.83 28.78 -0.28
N PHE A 289 -3.26 29.52 0.68
CA PHE A 289 -1.89 30.01 0.59
C PHE A 289 -0.86 28.98 1.09
N PHE A 290 -1.27 28.06 1.96
CA PHE A 290 -0.40 27.00 2.47
C PHE A 290 -0.16 25.88 1.44
N GLU A 291 -1.21 25.49 0.72
CA GLU A 291 -1.17 24.51 -0.38
C GLU A 291 -0.46 25.07 -1.64
#